data_AF-A0AAW7F9S9-F1
#
_entry.id   AF-A0AAW7F9S9-F1
#
_cell.length_a   1.000
_cell.length_b   1.000
_cell.length_c   1.000
_cell.angle_alpha   90.00
_cell.angle_beta   90.00
_cell.angle_gamma   90.00
#
_symmetry.space_group_name_H-M   'P 1'
#
loop_
_entity.id
_entity.type
_entity.pdbx_description
1 polymer ?
#
loop_
_entity_poly.entity_id
_entity_poly.type
_entity_poly.pdbx_seq_one_letter_code
_entity_poly.pdbx_strand_id
1 'polypeptide(L)'
;MLIDNEKTISDYTESEFIALLSNFFENKHGLNAKDFGKFIDDLQLHVVKVTQHPLGNGMIFNTPDEIECSPLGIFKEIKKWRASHGLELFKDSK
;
A
#
# COMPACT_ATOMS: atom_id res chain seq x y z
N MET A 1 13.49 -7.45 7.66
CA MET A 1 13.18 -6.16 7.01
C MET A 1 11.78 -5.76 7.44
N LEU A 2 11.45 -4.47 7.50
CA LEU A 2 10.09 -4.00 7.81
C LEU A 2 9.05 -4.38 6.74
N ILE A 3 9.54 -4.81 5.58
CA ILE A 3 8.78 -5.25 4.42
C ILE A 3 9.19 -6.69 4.11
N ASP A 4 8.19 -7.52 3.82
CA ASP A 4 8.36 -8.90 3.36
C ASP A 4 8.00 -8.98 1.88
N ASN A 5 9.03 -9.04 1.04
CA ASN A 5 8.86 -9.01 -0.42
C ASN A 5 8.30 -10.33 -0.98
N GLU A 6 8.21 -11.41 -0.21
CA GLU A 6 7.60 -12.66 -0.68
C GLU A 6 6.08 -12.64 -0.55
N LYS A 7 5.51 -11.69 0.19
CA LYS A 7 4.06 -11.55 0.35
C LYS A 7 3.37 -11.10 -0.93
N THR A 8 2.18 -11.65 -1.13
CA THR A 8 1.17 -11.23 -2.10
C THR A 8 0.08 -10.43 -1.39
N ILE A 9 -0.88 -9.88 -2.14
CA ILE A 9 -2.00 -9.15 -1.54
C ILE A 9 -2.89 -10.05 -0.67
N SER A 10 -3.01 -11.33 -1.03
CA SER A 10 -3.84 -12.34 -0.37
C SER A 10 -3.29 -12.77 0.99
N ASP A 11 -2.03 -12.40 1.29
CA ASP A 11 -1.40 -12.62 2.59
C ASP A 11 -1.74 -11.56 3.64
N TYR A 12 -2.27 -10.40 3.21
CA TYR A 12 -2.63 -9.30 4.08
C TYR A 12 -4.11 -9.32 4.42
N THR A 13 -4.45 -9.06 5.68
CA THR A 13 -5.79 -8.57 6.01
C THR A 13 -5.97 -7.12 5.54
N GLU A 14 -7.21 -6.67 5.44
CA GLU A 14 -7.53 -5.27 5.12
C GLU A 14 -6.88 -4.30 6.13
N SER A 15 -6.94 -4.63 7.42
CA SER A 15 -6.37 -3.81 8.49
C SER A 15 -4.84 -3.77 8.46
N GLU A 16 -4.19 -4.90 8.16
CA GLU A 16 -2.73 -4.97 7.99
C GLU A 16 -2.27 -4.11 6.81
N PHE A 17 -3.01 -4.13 5.69
CA PHE A 17 -2.66 -3.35 4.52
C PHE A 17 -2.88 -1.85 4.72
N ILE A 18 -3.95 -1.44 5.42
CA ILE A 18 -4.14 -0.03 5.80
C ILE A 18 -3.02 0.44 6.74
N ALA A 19 -2.63 -0.39 7.71
CA ALA A 19 -1.52 -0.09 8.60
C ALA A 19 -0.19 0.05 7.83
N LEU A 20 0.03 -0.79 6.82
CA LEU A 20 1.17 -0.71 5.91
C LEU A 20 1.19 0.64 5.16
N LEU A 21 0.08 1.02 4.50
CA LEU A 21 -0.06 2.30 3.79
C LEU A 21 0.14 3.52 4.69
N SER A 22 -0.27 3.42 5.96
CA SER A 22 -0.11 4.52 6.92
C SER A 22 1.35 4.93 7.17
N ASN A 23 2.32 4.06 6.86
CA ASN A 23 3.74 4.39 7.01
C ASN A 23 4.22 5.46 6.02
N PHE A 24 3.50 5.72 4.93
CA PHE A 24 3.81 6.84 4.04
C PHE A 24 3.43 8.21 4.62
N PHE A 25 2.54 8.22 5.61
CA PHE A 25 1.98 9.45 6.21
C PHE A 25 2.61 9.77 7.56
N GLU A 26 3.21 8.77 8.22
CA GLU A 26 3.76 8.91 9.56
C GLU A 26 4.98 7.99 9.74
N ASN A 27 6.04 8.52 10.35
CA ASN A 27 7.21 7.74 10.75
C ASN A 27 6.92 6.96 12.05
N LYS A 28 6.14 5.89 11.93
CA LYS A 28 5.68 5.04 13.05
C LYS A 28 6.81 4.28 13.76
N HIS A 29 7.96 4.17 13.12
CA HIS A 29 9.09 3.39 13.61
C HIS A 29 10.19 4.25 14.25
N GLY A 30 10.03 5.57 14.30
CA GLY A 30 11.01 6.49 14.87
C GLY A 30 12.36 6.45 14.13
N LEU A 31 12.35 6.15 12.83
CA LEU A 31 13.56 6.07 12.02
C LEU A 31 14.19 7.46 11.86
N ASN A 32 15.52 7.53 11.78
CA ASN A 32 16.17 8.77 11.36
C ASN A 32 15.85 9.07 9.88
N ALA A 33 16.14 10.29 9.42
CA ALA A 33 15.79 10.73 8.06
C ALA A 33 16.34 9.81 6.94
N LYS A 34 17.57 9.31 7.09
CA LYS A 34 18.20 8.43 6.10
C LYS A 34 17.51 7.06 6.04
N ASP A 35 17.29 6.44 7.20
CA ASP A 35 16.66 5.12 7.27
C ASP A 35 15.17 5.20 6.91
N PHE A 36 14.49 6.31 7.23
CA PHE A 36 13.13 6.56 6.81
C PHE A 36 13.02 6.69 5.29
N GLY A 37 13.93 7.43 4.65
CA GLY A 37 13.98 7.53 3.19
C GLY A 37 14.12 6.15 2.52
N LYS A 38 15.09 5.34 2.99
CA LYS A 38 15.28 3.97 2.49
C LYS A 38 14.04 3.11 2.72
N PHE A 39 13.40 3.22 3.88
CA PHE A 39 12.19 2.47 4.18
C PHE A 39 11.04 2.85 3.25
N ILE A 40 10.83 4.14 2.97
CA ILE A 40 9.81 4.62 2.04
C ILE A 40 10.09 4.15 0.61
N ASP A 41 11.36 4.17 0.18
CA ASP A 41 11.79 3.66 -1.12
C ASP A 41 11.47 2.16 -1.28
N ASP A 42 11.80 1.35 -0.26
CA ASP A 42 11.49 -0.08 -0.26
C ASP A 42 9.96 -0.31 -0.22
N LEU A 43 9.24 0.50 0.57
CA LEU A 43 7.80 0.35 0.80
C LEU A 43 6.98 0.61 -0.46
N GLN A 44 7.31 1.67 -1.21
CA GLN A 44 6.59 1.98 -2.44
C GLN A 44 6.74 0.88 -3.49
N LEU A 45 7.93 0.27 -3.62
CA LEU A 45 8.17 -0.82 -4.56
C LEU A 45 7.35 -2.05 -4.18
N HIS A 46 7.27 -2.36 -2.89
CA HIS A 46 6.43 -3.46 -2.39
C HIS A 46 4.95 -3.21 -2.65
N VAL A 47 4.44 -2.01 -2.37
CA VAL A 47 3.03 -1.68 -2.63
C VAL A 47 2.71 -1.76 -4.13
N VAL A 48 3.60 -1.28 -5.00
CA VAL A 48 3.43 -1.46 -6.46
C VAL A 48 3.36 -2.94 -6.84
N LYS A 49 4.28 -3.75 -6.31
CA LYS A 49 4.34 -5.20 -6.58
C LYS A 49 3.06 -5.93 -6.18
N VAL A 50 2.58 -5.72 -4.95
CA VAL A 50 1.44 -6.49 -4.41
C VAL A 50 0.10 -5.99 -4.94
N THR A 51 -0.05 -4.69 -5.19
CA THR A 51 -1.32 -4.13 -5.68
C THR A 51 -1.52 -4.36 -7.18
N GLN A 52 -0.42 -4.35 -7.96
CA GLN A 52 -0.42 -4.42 -9.42
C GLN A 52 -1.26 -3.32 -10.09
N HIS A 53 -1.57 -2.25 -9.35
CA HIS A 53 -2.40 -1.17 -9.84
C HIS A 53 -1.66 -0.38 -10.93
N PRO A 54 -2.30 -0.01 -12.05
CA PRO A 54 -1.63 0.65 -13.18
C PRO A 54 -1.03 2.02 -12.83
N LEU A 55 -1.60 2.71 -11.84
CA LEU A 55 -1.03 3.97 -11.32
C LEU A 55 0.27 3.76 -10.51
N GLY A 56 0.60 2.53 -10.13
CA GLY A 56 1.80 2.21 -9.38
C GLY A 56 1.96 3.07 -8.12
N ASN A 57 3.15 3.66 -7.95
CA ASN A 57 3.45 4.56 -6.83
C ASN A 57 2.75 5.92 -6.96
N GLY A 58 2.16 6.22 -8.12
CA GLY A 58 1.30 7.39 -8.32
C GLY A 58 0.07 7.36 -7.42
N MET A 59 -0.37 6.19 -6.97
CA MET A 59 -1.40 6.08 -5.92
C MET A 59 -1.02 6.72 -4.58
N ILE A 60 0.28 6.92 -4.34
CA ILE A 60 0.82 7.36 -3.04
C ILE A 60 1.45 8.75 -3.15
N PHE A 61 2.30 8.96 -4.15
CA PHE A 61 3.07 10.20 -4.28
C PHE A 61 2.42 11.24 -5.21
N ASN A 62 1.39 10.85 -5.96
CA ASN A 62 0.66 11.72 -6.86
C ASN A 62 -0.81 11.28 -6.94
N THR A 63 -1.43 11.10 -5.77
CA THR A 63 -2.79 10.58 -5.64
C THR A 63 -3.76 11.44 -6.45
N PRO A 64 -4.51 10.86 -7.40
CA PRO A 64 -5.53 11.59 -8.15
C PRO A 64 -6.58 12.25 -7.26
N ASP A 65 -7.12 13.40 -7.68
CA ASP A 65 -8.09 14.18 -6.89
C ASP A 65 -9.38 13.42 -6.57
N GLU A 66 -9.73 12.42 -7.39
CA GLU A 66 -10.90 11.56 -7.19
C GLU A 66 -10.69 10.52 -6.07
N ILE A 67 -9.45 10.32 -5.63
CA ILE A 67 -9.07 9.38 -4.58
C ILE A 67 -8.70 10.17 -3.33
N GLU A 68 -9.34 9.85 -2.22
CA GLU A 68 -8.98 10.44 -0.93
C GLU A 68 -7.51 10.11 -0.61
N CYS A 69 -6.66 11.15 -0.48
CA CYS A 69 -5.24 11.03 -0.17
C CYS A 69 -5.02 10.68 1.32
N SER A 70 -5.47 9.48 1.70
CA SER A 70 -5.33 8.89 3.02
C SER A 70 -5.09 7.39 2.89
N PRO A 71 -4.56 6.72 3.94
CA PRO A 71 -4.37 5.27 3.92
C PRO A 71 -5.65 4.50 3.60
N LEU A 72 -6.79 4.97 4.13
CA LEU A 72 -8.09 4.35 3.89
C LEU A 72 -8.61 4.62 2.47
N GLY A 73 -8.43 5.85 1.96
CA GLY A 73 -8.83 6.21 0.61
C GLY A 73 -8.09 5.42 -0.46
N ILE A 74 -6.76 5.36 -0.35
CA ILE A 74 -5.89 4.58 -1.25
C ILE A 74 -6.25 3.09 -1.18
N PHE A 75 -6.45 2.54 0.03
CA PHE A 75 -6.89 1.15 0.21
C PHE A 75 -8.22 0.85 -0.49
N LYS A 76 -9.22 1.72 -0.34
CA LYS A 76 -10.54 1.54 -0.97
C LYS A 76 -10.44 1.49 -2.49
N GLU A 77 -9.63 2.35 -3.09
CA GLU A 77 -9.44 2.34 -4.55
C GLU A 77 -8.71 1.08 -5.01
N ILE A 78 -7.63 0.66 -4.33
CA ILE A 78 -6.92 -0.59 -4.63
C ILE A 78 -7.89 -1.77 -4.59
N LYS A 79 -8.68 -1.89 -3.52
CA LYS A 79 -9.65 -2.98 -3.35
C LYS A 79 -10.69 -2.98 -4.47
N LYS A 80 -11.28 -1.81 -4.75
CA LYS A 80 -12.29 -1.62 -5.81
C LYS A 80 -11.73 -1.97 -7.19
N TRP A 81 -10.56 -1.47 -7.53
CA TRP A 81 -9.92 -1.74 -8.81
C TRP A 81 -9.65 -3.24 -8.98
N ARG A 82 -9.03 -3.89 -7.98
CA ARG A 82 -8.74 -5.33 -8.04
C ARG A 82 -10.01 -6.17 -8.18
N ALA A 83 -11.05 -5.86 -7.41
CA ALA A 83 -12.33 -6.54 -7.49
C ALA A 83 -12.97 -6.40 -8.89
N SER A 84 -12.91 -5.21 -9.49
CA SER A 84 -13.43 -4.99 -10.85
C SER A 84 -12.67 -5.75 -11.96
N HIS A 85 -11.45 -6.21 -11.67
CA HIS A 85 -10.62 -6.99 -12.60
C HIS A 85 -10.60 -8.49 -12.28
N GLY A 86 -11.40 -8.95 -11.29
CA GLY A 86 -11.43 -10.36 -10.89
C GLY A 86 -10.12 -10.87 -10.30
N LEU A 87 -9.29 -9.97 -9.75
CA LEU A 87 -8.02 -10.33 -9.11
C LEU A 87 -8.26 -10.75 -7.66
N GLU A 88 -7.36 -11.56 -7.12
CA GLU A 88 -7.40 -11.94 -5.70
C GLU A 88 -7.40 -10.71 -4.79
N LEU A 89 -8.16 -10.78 -3.70
CA LEU A 89 -8.31 -9.71 -2.72
C LEU A 89 -7.55 -10.04 -1.43
N PHE A 90 -7.80 -9.26 -0.39
CA PHE A 90 -7.19 -9.43 0.92
C PHE A 90 -7.68 -10.72 1.59
N LYS A 91 -6.88 -11.24 2.52
CA LYS A 91 -7.09 -12.49 3.26
C LYS A 91 -8.48 -12.62 3.88
N ASP A 92 -9.05 -11.51 4.34
CA ASP A 92 -10.34 -11.42 5.01
C ASP A 92 -11.42 -10.71 4.17
N SER A 93 -11.13 -10.41 2.90
CA SER A 93 -12.13 -10.00 1.92
C SER A 93 -12.94 -11.23 1.49
N LYS A 94 -14.20 -11.29 1.92
CA LYS A 94 -15.18 -12.27 1.45
C LYS A 94 -15.74 -11.93 0.08
#